data_AF-A0ABD3V880-F1
#
_entry.id   AF-A0ABD3V880-F1
#
_cell.length_a   1.000
_cell.length_b   1.000
_cell.length_c   1.000
_cell.angle_alpha   90.00
_cell.angle_beta   90.00
_cell.angle_gamma   90.00
#
_symmetry.space_group_name_H-M   'P 1'
#
loop_
_entity.id
_entity.type
_entity.pdbx_description
1 polymer ?
#
loop_
_entity_poly.entity_id
_entity_poly.type
_entity_poly.pdbx_seq_one_letter_code
_entity_poly.pdbx_strand_id
1 'polypeptide(L)'
;MGSGKDIKEGCSLCGTATFCCCCLLIAVALMTLGIAKIVMGAIHLHDCDIERMIPIFLIVSGCTPVLFGCLAKQGNEENREKITFGQIIGSFGLLFSIAWLIAGSVWVFPNWRKLHDNPCKPDVTSCITCNTDLLTFAAAVTIIDWVFMGLFLVSFFCICIRACCKT
;
A
#
# COMPACT_ATOMS: atom_id res chain seq x y z
N MET A 1 44.20 -10.36 -19.00
CA MET A 1 42.75 -10.64 -18.91
C MET A 1 42.42 -10.95 -17.46
N GLY A 2 41.84 -9.99 -16.72
CA GLY A 2 41.54 -10.19 -15.29
C GLY A 2 40.68 -9.08 -14.70
N SER A 3 40.92 -7.82 -15.08
CA SER A 3 40.30 -6.65 -14.44
C SER A 3 38.80 -6.39 -14.68
N GLY A 4 38.11 -7.24 -15.47
CA GLY A 4 36.73 -6.99 -15.91
C GLY A 4 35.64 -7.73 -15.12
N LYS A 5 36.00 -8.74 -14.33
CA LYS A 5 35.04 -9.53 -13.53
C LYS A 5 34.78 -8.87 -12.17
N ASP A 6 35.81 -8.32 -11.53
CA ASP A 6 35.72 -7.74 -10.17
C ASP A 6 34.86 -6.46 -10.12
N ILE A 7 34.85 -5.66 -11.20
CA ILE A 7 34.03 -4.43 -11.29
C ILE A 7 32.53 -4.74 -11.42
N LYS A 8 32.17 -5.86 -12.08
CA LYS A 8 30.76 -6.28 -12.20
C LYS A 8 30.22 -6.86 -10.89
N GLU A 9 31.05 -7.56 -10.12
CA GLU A 9 30.66 -8.07 -8.80
C GLU A 9 30.52 -6.94 -7.78
N GLY A 10 31.41 -5.94 -7.77
CA GLY A 10 31.28 -4.77 -6.88
C GLY A 10 30.04 -3.91 -7.16
N CYS A 11 29.67 -3.72 -8.42
CA CYS A 11 28.46 -2.99 -8.82
C CYS A 11 27.18 -3.78 -8.49
N SER A 12 27.22 -5.11 -8.63
CA SER A 12 26.12 -5.99 -8.22
C SER A 12 25.97 -6.04 -6.69
N LEU A 13 27.06 -6.09 -5.94
CA LEU A 13 27.03 -6.17 -4.47
C LEU A 13 26.54 -4.84 -3.84
N CYS A 14 27.01 -3.70 -4.35
CA CYS A 14 26.58 -2.38 -3.92
C CYS A 14 25.12 -2.08 -4.30
N GLY A 15 24.69 -2.52 -5.49
CA GLY A 15 23.29 -2.47 -5.91
C GLY A 15 22.38 -3.35 -5.06
N THR A 16 22.82 -4.57 -4.71
CA THR A 16 22.02 -5.52 -3.90
C THR A 16 21.93 -5.09 -2.44
N ALA A 17 23.00 -4.54 -1.85
CA ALA A 17 22.99 -4.03 -0.48
C ALA A 17 22.14 -2.75 -0.34
N THR A 18 22.23 -1.82 -1.30
CA THR A 18 21.39 -0.60 -1.33
C THR A 18 19.92 -0.96 -1.51
N PHE A 19 19.62 -1.90 -2.42
CA PHE A 19 18.26 -2.39 -2.63
C PHE A 19 17.70 -3.06 -1.38
N CYS A 20 18.50 -3.86 -0.67
CA CYS A 20 18.10 -4.52 0.57
C CYS A 20 17.76 -3.51 1.68
N CYS A 21 18.59 -2.48 1.88
CA CYS A 21 18.37 -1.46 2.89
C CYS A 21 17.12 -0.61 2.59
N CYS A 22 16.94 -0.22 1.33
CA CYS A 22 15.72 0.48 0.88
C CYS A 22 14.47 -0.39 1.04
N CYS A 23 14.54 -1.68 0.71
CA CYS A 23 13.42 -2.61 0.89
C CYS A 23 13.03 -2.77 2.37
N LEU A 24 14.00 -2.83 3.29
CA LEU A 24 13.72 -2.90 4.72
C LEU A 24 13.06 -1.62 5.23
N LEU A 25 13.56 -0.45 4.85
CA LEU A 25 12.97 0.83 5.24
C LEU A 25 11.54 0.98 4.71
N ILE A 26 11.30 0.61 3.46
CA ILE A 26 9.96 0.63 2.85
C ILE A 26 9.04 -0.36 3.57
N ALA A 27 9.51 -1.57 3.87
CA ALA A 27 8.71 -2.56 4.59
C ALA A 27 8.32 -2.05 5.99
N VAL A 28 9.26 -1.47 6.74
CA VAL A 28 8.99 -0.88 8.06
C VAL A 28 7.98 0.27 7.94
N ALA A 29 8.17 1.17 6.96
CA ALA A 29 7.26 2.28 6.72
C ALA A 29 5.84 1.79 6.42
N LEU A 30 5.68 0.81 5.53
CA LEU A 30 4.37 0.22 5.19
C LEU A 30 3.70 -0.45 6.41
N MET A 31 4.47 -1.09 7.28
CA MET A 31 3.96 -1.69 8.51
C MET A 31 3.48 -0.61 9.50
N THR A 32 4.26 0.44 9.72
CA THR A 32 3.85 1.56 10.59
C THR A 32 2.63 2.30 10.06
N LEU A 33 2.55 2.51 8.74
CA LEU A 33 1.39 3.07 8.08
C LEU A 33 0.16 2.16 8.24
N GLY A 34 0.33 0.84 8.08
CA GLY A 34 -0.76 -0.12 8.30
C GLY A 34 -1.35 -0.02 9.72
N ILE A 35 -0.50 0.07 10.73
CA ILE A 35 -0.93 0.25 12.13
C ILE A 35 -1.68 1.59 12.30
N ALA A 36 -1.13 2.68 11.74
CA ALA A 36 -1.78 3.99 11.80
C ALA A 36 -3.16 3.99 11.13
N LYS A 37 -3.32 3.32 9.98
CA LYS A 37 -4.62 3.14 9.30
C LYS A 37 -5.63 2.43 10.20
N ILE A 38 -5.22 1.35 10.85
CA ILE A 38 -6.09 0.57 11.75
C ILE A 38 -6.50 1.41 12.96
N VAL A 39 -5.55 2.08 13.61
CA VAL A 39 -5.82 2.90 14.81
C VAL A 39 -6.75 4.07 14.48
N MET A 40 -6.45 4.83 13.42
CA MET A 40 -7.29 5.96 13.01
C MET A 40 -8.69 5.51 12.59
N GLY A 41 -8.80 4.38 11.87
CA GLY A 41 -10.09 3.79 11.52
C GLY A 41 -10.87 3.28 12.73
N ALA A 42 -10.21 2.67 13.72
CA ALA A 42 -10.88 2.12 14.90
C ALA A 42 -11.39 3.23 15.84
N ILE A 43 -10.60 4.27 16.07
CA ILE A 43 -10.97 5.39 16.95
C ILE A 43 -12.20 6.12 16.41
N HIS A 44 -12.24 6.36 15.10
CA HIS A 44 -13.30 7.16 14.47
C HIS A 44 -14.43 6.32 13.85
N LEU A 45 -14.50 5.02 14.16
CA LEU A 45 -15.50 4.10 13.60
C LEU A 45 -16.94 4.51 13.98
N HIS A 46 -17.12 5.12 15.15
CA HIS A 46 -18.42 5.44 15.74
C HIS A 46 -18.77 6.93 15.75
N ASP A 47 -17.84 7.81 15.38
CA ASP A 47 -18.03 9.25 15.50
C ASP A 47 -18.91 9.84 14.39
N CYS A 48 -19.26 9.06 13.36
CA CYS A 48 -19.91 9.60 12.16
C CYS A 48 -20.67 8.53 11.35
N ASP A 49 -21.99 8.66 11.27
CA ASP A 49 -22.85 7.72 10.54
C ASP A 49 -22.78 7.86 9.02
N ILE A 50 -22.40 9.05 8.51
CA ILE A 50 -22.39 9.35 7.07
C ILE A 50 -21.19 8.69 6.35
N GLU A 51 -20.09 8.43 7.06
CA GLU A 51 -18.81 8.02 6.45
C GLU A 51 -18.26 6.68 6.94
N ARG A 52 -19.10 5.82 7.53
CA ARG A 52 -18.66 4.53 8.12
C ARG A 52 -17.83 3.65 7.17
N MET A 53 -17.96 3.83 5.85
CA MET A 53 -17.16 3.16 4.83
C MET A 53 -15.68 3.58 4.81
N ILE A 54 -15.34 4.80 5.22
CA ILE A 54 -13.95 5.31 5.23
C ILE A 54 -13.10 4.63 6.30
N PRO A 55 -13.53 4.56 7.58
CA PRO A 55 -12.87 3.73 8.59
C PRO A 55 -12.69 2.26 8.18
N ILE A 56 -13.73 1.66 7.58
CA ILE A 56 -13.67 0.26 7.11
C ILE A 56 -12.61 0.11 6.02
N PHE A 57 -12.55 1.05 5.08
CA PHE A 57 -11.51 1.07 4.06
C PHE A 57 -10.09 1.11 4.66
N LEU A 58 -9.87 1.97 5.67
CA LEU A 58 -8.57 2.08 6.36
C LEU A 58 -8.19 0.78 7.08
N ILE A 59 -9.14 0.14 7.77
CA ILE A 59 -8.88 -1.11 8.50
C ILE A 59 -8.54 -2.24 7.52
N VAL A 60 -9.35 -2.43 6.47
CA VAL A 60 -9.13 -3.50 5.49
C VAL A 60 -7.82 -3.30 4.73
N SER A 61 -7.52 -2.05 4.32
CA SER A 61 -6.26 -1.75 3.63
C SER A 61 -5.04 -1.94 4.54
N GLY A 62 -5.15 -1.69 5.85
CA GLY A 62 -4.09 -1.96 6.83
C GLY A 62 -3.86 -3.46 7.10
N CYS A 63 -4.93 -4.27 7.17
CA CYS A 63 -4.84 -5.70 7.49
C CYS A 63 -4.41 -6.58 6.31
N THR A 64 -4.78 -6.19 5.08
CA THR A 64 -4.50 -6.95 3.85
C THR A 64 -3.03 -7.41 3.72
N PRO A 65 -2.01 -6.53 3.78
CA PRO A 65 -0.62 -6.95 3.62
C PRO A 65 -0.16 -7.95 4.69
N VAL A 66 -0.68 -7.84 5.92
CA VAL A 66 -0.36 -8.75 7.02
C VAL A 66 -0.98 -10.13 6.77
N LEU A 67 -2.27 -10.17 6.41
CA LEU A 67 -2.99 -11.43 6.17
C LEU A 67 -2.39 -12.20 5.00
N PHE A 68 -2.24 -11.56 3.84
CA PHE A 68 -1.67 -12.21 2.66
C PHE A 68 -0.19 -12.54 2.84
N GLY A 69 0.56 -11.71 3.59
CA GLY A 69 1.96 -11.98 3.94
C GLY A 69 2.14 -13.21 4.84
N CYS A 70 1.26 -13.39 5.84
CA CYS A 70 1.27 -14.57 6.70
C CYS A 70 0.87 -15.83 5.94
N LEU A 71 -0.20 -15.76 5.12
CA LEU A 71 -0.68 -16.89 4.32
C LEU A 71 0.34 -17.33 3.26
N ALA A 72 1.08 -16.39 2.67
CA ALA A 72 2.13 -16.70 1.70
C ALA A 72 3.32 -17.46 2.31
N LYS A 73 3.60 -17.26 3.61
CA LYS A 73 4.66 -17.98 4.33
C LYS A 73 4.28 -19.40 4.70
N GLN A 74 3.00 -19.66 4.97
CA GLN A 74 2.52 -20.95 5.46
C GLN A 74 2.50 -22.04 4.37
N GLY A 75 2.36 -21.68 3.10
CA GLY A 75 2.32 -22.64 1.99
C GLY A 75 3.67 -23.01 1.37
N ASN A 76 4.79 -22.76 2.07
CA ASN A 76 6.14 -22.94 1.53
C ASN A 76 6.90 -24.14 2.13
N GLU A 77 6.24 -24.97 2.96
CA GLU A 77 6.90 -26.12 3.59
C GLU A 77 6.97 -27.38 2.72
N GLU A 78 6.30 -27.44 1.57
CA GLU A 78 6.27 -28.67 0.77
C GLU A 78 6.29 -28.39 -0.75
N ASN A 79 7.36 -28.86 -1.41
CA ASN A 79 7.57 -28.99 -2.86
C ASN A 79 8.22 -27.83 -3.65
N ARG A 80 9.35 -28.19 -4.29
CA ARG A 80 10.36 -27.32 -4.89
C ARG A 80 10.28 -27.21 -6.42
N GLU A 81 9.12 -27.42 -7.06
CA GLU A 81 9.02 -27.46 -8.54
C GLU A 81 7.73 -26.91 -9.19
N LYS A 82 6.80 -26.30 -8.46
CA LYS A 82 5.59 -25.67 -9.06
C LYS A 82 5.42 -24.26 -8.52
N ILE A 83 4.72 -23.39 -9.27
CA ILE A 83 4.31 -22.05 -8.82
C ILE A 83 3.90 -22.16 -7.36
N THR A 84 4.72 -21.59 -6.48
CA THR A 84 4.58 -21.81 -5.05
C THR A 84 3.25 -21.20 -4.62
N PHE A 85 2.51 -21.90 -3.77
CA PHE A 85 1.21 -21.44 -3.26
C PHE A 85 1.27 -19.99 -2.75
N GLY A 86 2.41 -19.60 -2.15
CA GLY A 86 2.67 -18.22 -1.73
C GLY A 86 2.71 -17.19 -2.86
N GLN A 87 3.13 -17.54 -4.08
CA GLN A 87 3.17 -16.64 -5.23
C GLN A 87 1.76 -16.38 -5.80
N ILE A 88 0.89 -17.38 -5.75
CA ILE A 88 -0.53 -17.23 -6.11
C ILE A 88 -1.24 -16.34 -5.08
N ILE A 89 -1.04 -16.62 -3.78
CA ILE A 89 -1.62 -15.82 -2.69
C ILE A 89 -1.13 -14.38 -2.74
N GLY A 90 0.16 -14.16 -2.98
CA GLY A 90 0.72 -12.82 -3.14
C GLY A 90 0.10 -12.07 -4.32
N SER A 91 -0.11 -12.76 -5.44
CA SER A 91 -0.76 -12.17 -6.62
C SER A 91 -2.22 -11.80 -6.35
N PHE A 92 -2.98 -12.68 -5.68
CA PHE A 92 -4.35 -12.40 -5.25
C PHE A 92 -4.42 -11.22 -4.26
N GLY A 93 -3.53 -11.20 -3.27
CA GLY A 93 -3.45 -10.11 -2.29
C GLY A 93 -3.13 -8.77 -2.94
N LEU A 94 -2.26 -8.77 -3.95
CA LEU A 94 -1.98 -7.57 -4.74
C LEU A 94 -3.24 -7.12 -5.48
N LEU A 95 -3.88 -7.98 -6.29
CA LEU A 95 -5.09 -7.64 -7.04
C LEU A 95 -6.21 -7.10 -6.14
N PHE A 96 -6.42 -7.75 -4.99
CA PHE A 96 -7.36 -7.29 -3.98
C PHE A 96 -7.00 -5.89 -3.46
N SER A 97 -5.73 -5.65 -3.14
CA SER A 97 -5.24 -4.33 -2.68
C SER A 97 -5.47 -3.24 -3.73
N ILE A 98 -5.25 -3.54 -5.02
CA ILE A 98 -5.50 -2.60 -6.12
C ILE A 98 -7.00 -2.26 -6.20
N ALA A 99 -7.85 -3.27 -6.25
CA ALA A 99 -9.30 -3.09 -6.33
C ALA A 99 -9.83 -2.31 -5.12
N TRP A 100 -9.33 -2.63 -3.93
CA TRP A 100 -9.70 -1.96 -2.70
C TRP A 100 -9.23 -0.51 -2.64
N LEU A 101 -8.02 -0.20 -3.14
CA LEU A 101 -7.51 1.17 -3.24
C LEU A 101 -8.36 2.04 -4.18
N ILE A 102 -8.81 1.47 -5.30
CA ILE A 102 -9.71 2.15 -6.23
C ILE A 102 -11.06 2.43 -5.55
N ALA A 103 -11.64 1.44 -4.87
CA ALA A 103 -12.88 1.61 -4.11
C ALA A 103 -12.75 2.69 -3.02
N GLY A 104 -11.66 2.65 -2.25
CA GLY A 104 -11.33 3.67 -1.25
C GLY A 104 -11.22 5.07 -1.82
N SER A 105 -10.61 5.22 -2.99
CA SER A 105 -10.49 6.50 -3.68
C SER A 105 -11.87 7.11 -3.99
N VAL A 106 -12.84 6.28 -4.38
CA VAL A 106 -14.23 6.71 -4.64
C VAL A 106 -14.94 7.16 -3.36
N TRP A 107 -14.59 6.61 -2.20
CA TRP A 107 -15.17 7.03 -0.92
C TRP A 107 -14.47 8.25 -0.31
N VAL A 108 -13.14 8.37 -0.49
CA VAL A 108 -12.35 9.42 0.15
C VAL A 108 -12.43 10.74 -0.61
N PHE A 109 -12.23 10.76 -1.92
CA PHE A 109 -12.12 12.03 -2.67
C PHE A 109 -13.41 12.87 -2.72
N PRO A 110 -14.61 12.30 -2.95
CA PRO A 110 -15.83 13.10 -2.97
C PRO A 110 -16.11 13.76 -1.63
N ASN A 111 -15.85 13.04 -0.53
CA ASN A 111 -16.05 13.54 0.82
C ASN A 111 -15.00 14.58 1.19
N TRP A 112 -13.72 14.34 0.87
CA TRP A 112 -12.65 15.32 1.08
C TRP A 112 -12.90 16.64 0.32
N ARG A 113 -13.44 16.56 -0.90
CA ARG A 113 -13.87 17.74 -1.66
C ARG A 113 -15.05 18.46 -1.01
N LYS A 114 -16.08 17.73 -0.55
CA LYS A 114 -17.25 18.34 0.13
C LYS A 114 -16.84 19.13 1.38
N LEU A 115 -15.88 18.62 2.14
CA LEU A 115 -15.31 19.29 3.31
C LEU A 115 -14.64 20.62 2.93
N HIS A 116 -13.92 20.66 1.80
CA HIS A 116 -13.17 21.85 1.37
C HIS A 116 -14.06 22.89 0.67
N ASP A 117 -15.07 22.46 -0.10
CA ASP A 117 -15.99 23.35 -0.83
C ASP A 117 -17.03 24.00 0.08
N ASN A 118 -17.43 23.34 1.18
CA ASN A 118 -18.38 23.87 2.15
C ASN A 118 -17.86 23.64 3.58
N PRO A 119 -16.86 24.43 4.04
CA PRO A 119 -16.43 24.37 5.42
C PRO A 119 -17.63 24.70 6.32
N CYS A 120 -17.92 23.80 7.24
CA CYS A 120 -19.09 23.85 8.10
C CYS A 120 -19.31 25.24 8.73
N LYS A 121 -20.40 25.90 8.35
CA LYS A 121 -20.92 27.06 9.09
C LYS A 121 -21.73 26.54 10.29
N PRO A 122 -21.57 27.11 11.49
CA PRO A 122 -22.09 26.55 12.74
C PRO A 122 -23.63 26.46 12.87
N ASP A 123 -24.40 26.84 11.84
CA ASP A 123 -25.87 27.04 11.91
C ASP A 123 -26.70 26.02 11.11
N VAL A 124 -26.11 24.97 10.55
CA VAL A 124 -26.85 23.95 9.78
C VAL A 124 -26.63 22.55 10.33
N THR A 125 -27.72 21.96 10.83
CA THR A 125 -27.88 20.60 11.37
C THR A 125 -27.48 19.46 10.41
N SER A 126 -27.11 19.81 9.18
CA SER A 126 -26.66 18.88 8.12
C SER A 126 -25.17 19.02 7.82
N CYS A 127 -24.40 19.53 8.78
CA CYS A 127 -22.96 19.57 8.64
C CYS A 127 -22.39 18.16 8.80
N ILE A 128 -21.47 17.78 7.93
CA ILE A 128 -20.58 16.64 8.14
C ILE A 128 -19.77 16.99 9.40
N THR A 129 -20.29 16.67 10.58
CA THR A 129 -19.60 16.71 11.88
C THR A 129 -18.61 15.54 12.02
N CYS A 130 -18.13 15.03 10.89
CA CYS A 130 -17.12 14.00 10.83
C CYS A 130 -15.76 14.65 11.05
N ASN A 131 -14.95 14.11 11.96
CA ASN A 131 -13.63 14.63 12.29
C ASN A 131 -12.79 14.91 11.03
N THR A 132 -12.54 16.19 10.75
CA THR A 132 -11.73 16.71 9.65
C THR A 132 -10.37 16.01 9.56
N ASP A 133 -9.83 15.62 10.71
CA ASP A 133 -8.56 14.92 10.87
C ASP A 133 -8.59 13.53 10.23
N LEU A 134 -9.68 12.76 10.40
CA LEU A 134 -9.82 11.43 9.80
C LEU A 134 -9.84 11.51 8.28
N LEU A 135 -10.63 12.44 7.74
CA LEU A 135 -10.81 12.56 6.30
C LEU A 135 -9.54 13.06 5.61
N THR A 136 -8.86 14.02 6.23
CA THR A 136 -7.55 14.51 5.77
C THR A 136 -6.50 13.40 5.83
N PHE A 137 -6.49 12.61 6.92
CA PHE A 137 -5.61 11.45 7.06
C PHE A 137 -5.90 10.38 5.99
N ALA A 138 -7.17 10.04 5.76
CA ALA A 138 -7.58 9.06 4.77
C ALA A 138 -7.19 9.49 3.34
N ALA A 139 -7.36 10.78 3.01
CA ALA A 139 -6.90 11.35 1.75
C ALA A 139 -5.37 11.26 1.60
N ALA A 140 -4.62 11.68 2.62
CA ALA A 140 -3.17 11.60 2.62
C ALA A 140 -2.67 10.16 2.42
N VAL A 141 -3.22 9.20 3.17
CA VAL A 141 -2.88 7.78 3.05
C VAL A 141 -3.21 7.23 1.66
N THR A 142 -4.38 7.56 1.11
CA THR A 142 -4.78 7.10 -0.22
C THR A 142 -3.80 7.60 -1.28
N ILE A 143 -3.38 8.86 -1.21
CA ILE A 143 -2.37 9.43 -2.10
C ILE A 143 -1.02 8.71 -1.96
N ILE A 144 -0.59 8.45 -0.72
CA ILE A 144 0.65 7.71 -0.45
C ILE A 144 0.60 6.31 -1.06
N ASP A 145 -0.52 5.59 -0.93
CA ASP A 145 -0.70 4.26 -1.51
C ASP A 145 -0.63 4.29 -3.05
N TRP A 146 -1.19 5.32 -3.71
CA TRP A 146 -1.07 5.54 -5.14
C TRP A 146 0.39 5.78 -5.59
N VAL A 147 1.15 6.58 -4.82
CA VAL A 147 2.57 6.84 -5.10
C VAL A 147 3.38 5.54 -5.02
N PHE A 148 3.16 4.74 -3.97
CA PHE A 148 3.83 3.44 -3.83
C PHE A 148 3.47 2.49 -4.98
N MET A 149 2.19 2.39 -5.35
CA MET A 149 1.76 1.57 -6.48
C MET A 149 2.45 2.01 -7.79
N GLY A 150 2.52 3.30 -8.06
CA GLY A 150 3.22 3.84 -9.24
C GLY A 150 4.71 3.47 -9.25
N LEU A 151 5.39 3.60 -8.11
CA LEU A 151 6.79 3.21 -7.96
C LEU A 151 7.01 1.70 -8.22
N PHE A 152 6.12 0.84 -7.71
CA PHE A 152 6.19 -0.60 -7.97
C PHE A 152 6.00 -0.93 -9.45
N LEU A 153 5.03 -0.30 -10.13
CA LEU A 153 4.78 -0.53 -11.56
C LEU A 153 5.97 -0.08 -12.43
N VAL A 154 6.53 1.10 -12.18
CA VAL A 154 7.71 1.60 -12.90
C VAL A 154 8.90 0.65 -12.69
N SER A 155 9.14 0.23 -11.45
CA SER A 155 10.22 -0.70 -11.13
C SER A 155 10.06 -2.04 -11.87
N PHE A 156 8.85 -2.60 -11.86
CA PHE A 156 8.54 -3.84 -12.57
C PHE A 156 8.76 -3.70 -14.07
N PHE A 157 8.25 -2.63 -14.68
CA PHE A 157 8.41 -2.38 -16.11
C PHE A 157 9.89 -2.21 -16.51
N CYS A 158 10.68 -1.50 -15.70
CA CYS A 158 12.11 -1.35 -15.91
C CYS A 158 12.88 -2.68 -15.82
N ILE A 159 12.49 -3.58 -14.91
CA ILE A 159 13.09 -4.92 -14.78
C ILE A 159 12.71 -5.78 -15.97
N CYS A 160 11.44 -5.77 -16.39
CA CYS A 160 10.95 -6.50 -17.55
C CYS A 160 11.64 -6.07 -18.85
N ILE A 161 11.77 -4.76 -19.10
CA ILE A 161 12.50 -4.27 -20.28
C ILE A 161 13.95 -4.75 -20.26
N ARG A 162 14.63 -4.64 -19.11
CA ARG A 162 16.02 -5.10 -18.99
C ARG A 162 16.16 -6.60 -19.21
N ALA A 163 15.20 -7.42 -18.78
CA ALA A 163 15.20 -8.86 -19.02
C ALA A 163 14.96 -9.18 -20.51
N CYS A 164 14.00 -8.52 -21.15
CA CYS A 164 13.70 -8.69 -22.57
C CYS A 164 14.84 -8.21 -23.50
N CYS A 165 15.53 -7.12 -23.16
CA CYS A 165 16.65 -6.61 -23.97
C CYS A 165 17.97 -7.37 -23.75
N LYS A 166 18.06 -8.24 -22.74
CA LYS A 166 19.27 -9.05 -22.47
C LYS A 166 19.24 -10.44 -23.12
N THR A 167 18.12 -10.83 -23.70
CA THR A 167 17.91 -12.10 -24.40
C THR A 167 18.08 -11.88 -25.89
#